data_AF-C1E1R6-F1
#
_entry.id   AF-C1E1R6-F1
#
_cell.length_a   1.000
_cell.length_b   1.000
_cell.length_c   1.000
_cell.angle_alpha   90.00
_cell.angle_beta   90.00
_cell.angle_gamma   90.00
#
_symmetry.space_group_name_H-M   'P 1'
#
loop_
_entity.id
_entity.type
_entity.pdbx_description
1 polymer ?
#
loop_
_entity_poly.entity_id
_entity_poly.type
_entity_poly.pdbx_seq_one_letter_code
_entity_poly.pdbx_strand_id
1 'polypeptide(L)'
;EEALIKKRLLTQTTTARPGADPPVKKLTKKYVAYVNALAEDDANGDGADAERAREAWLKEIALYEFNMGRYRAVASANAREMEQYASASAAVDGEVRGTKDEIAELKTDLDGARLDRQHKEEYEALRRLCTQFPSRSDTTARLASLEAEIAELETESEATASKLDLRKKQFALLLHLVNELQGELAEE
;
A
#
# COMPACT_ATOMS: atom_id res chain seq x y z
N GLU A 1 20.43 -16.18 37.50
CA GLU A 1 20.16 -17.52 38.09
C GLU A 1 19.38 -18.45 37.16
N GLU A 2 18.34 -17.96 36.47
CA GLU A 2 17.54 -18.75 35.52
C GLU A 2 18.34 -19.40 34.39
N ALA A 3 19.29 -18.69 33.77
CA ALA A 3 20.14 -19.27 32.72
C ALA A 3 20.97 -20.47 33.23
N LEU A 4 21.38 -20.42 34.50
CA LEU A 4 22.18 -21.44 35.16
C LEU A 4 21.30 -22.65 35.54
N ILE A 5 20.08 -22.40 36.01
CA ILE A 5 19.05 -23.43 36.26
C ILE A 5 18.66 -24.12 34.96
N LYS A 6 18.38 -23.35 33.90
CA LYS A 6 18.08 -23.86 32.55
C LYS A 6 19.22 -24.71 32.02
N LYS A 7 20.48 -24.26 32.15
CA LYS A 7 21.66 -25.03 31.76
C LYS A 7 21.73 -26.35 32.54
N ARG A 8 21.55 -26.33 33.87
CA ARG A 8 21.58 -27.53 34.73
C ARG A 8 20.46 -28.54 34.43
N LEU A 9 19.27 -28.06 34.07
CA LEU A 9 18.14 -28.89 33.63
C LEU A 9 18.39 -29.48 32.23
N LEU A 10 18.93 -28.69 31.30
CA LEU A 10 19.34 -29.17 29.97
C LEU A 10 20.44 -30.23 30.07
N THR A 11 21.44 -30.01 30.93
CA THR A 11 22.55 -30.95 31.15
C THR A 11 22.24 -32.03 32.18
N GLN A 12 21.01 -32.08 32.72
CA GLN A 12 20.54 -33.07 33.71
C GLN A 12 21.47 -33.22 34.93
N THR A 13 22.23 -32.17 35.28
CA THR A 13 23.02 -32.12 36.52
C THR A 13 22.14 -31.84 37.74
N THR A 14 20.85 -31.53 37.51
CA THR A 14 19.79 -31.39 38.51
C THR A 14 18.50 -31.98 37.94
N THR A 15 17.62 -32.49 38.81
CA THR A 15 16.30 -32.99 38.41
C THR A 15 15.22 -31.98 38.79
N ALA A 16 14.15 -31.90 37.99
CA ALA A 16 12.99 -31.05 38.31
C ALA A 16 12.22 -31.54 39.55
N ARG A 17 12.32 -32.83 39.88
CA ARG A 17 11.69 -33.42 41.06
C ARG A 17 12.58 -33.17 42.29
N PRO A 18 12.08 -32.48 43.34
CA PRO A 18 12.83 -32.30 44.58
C PRO A 18 13.23 -33.66 45.18
N GLY A 19 14.50 -33.81 45.58
CA GLY A 19 15.00 -35.02 46.24
C GLY A 19 15.35 -36.20 45.31
N ALA A 20 15.06 -36.12 44.00
CA ALA A 20 15.54 -37.14 43.06
C ALA A 20 17.02 -36.94 42.73
N ASP A 21 17.79 -38.03 42.69
CA ASP A 21 19.18 -37.94 42.25
C ASP A 21 19.25 -37.76 40.73
N PRO A 22 20.14 -36.89 40.23
CA PRO A 22 20.51 -36.86 38.83
C PRO A 22 20.91 -38.25 38.31
N PRO A 23 20.61 -38.60 37.05
CA PRO A 23 20.88 -39.94 36.50
C PRO A 23 22.32 -40.42 36.72
N VAL A 24 23.31 -39.54 36.52
CA VAL A 24 24.74 -39.84 36.75
C VAL A 24 25.03 -40.12 38.23
N LYS A 25 24.42 -39.35 39.14
CA LYS A 25 24.61 -39.52 40.59
C LYS A 25 23.99 -40.84 41.08
N LYS A 26 22.82 -41.21 40.55
CA LYS A 26 22.15 -42.47 40.83
C LYS A 26 22.97 -43.67 40.34
N LEU A 27 23.50 -43.58 39.12
CA LEU A 27 24.44 -44.58 38.57
C LEU A 27 25.69 -44.73 39.43
N THR A 28 26.30 -43.61 39.83
CA THR A 28 27.51 -43.60 40.67
C THR A 28 27.24 -44.23 42.04
N LYS A 29 26.08 -43.95 42.66
CA LYS A 29 25.68 -44.59 43.92
C LYS A 29 25.54 -46.11 43.79
N LYS A 30 24.98 -46.60 42.68
CA LYS A 30 24.86 -48.05 42.41
C LYS A 30 26.22 -48.70 42.16
N TYR A 31 27.13 -48.00 41.48
CA TYR A 31 28.51 -48.46 41.30
C TYR A 31 29.24 -48.60 42.65
N VAL A 32 29.20 -47.58 43.50
CA VAL A 32 29.83 -47.62 44.83
C VAL A 32 29.22 -48.72 45.71
N ALA A 33 27.91 -48.92 45.66
CA ALA A 33 27.24 -50.01 46.38
C ALA A 33 27.72 -51.40 45.92
N TYR A 34 27.96 -51.58 44.62
CA TYR A 34 28.53 -52.82 44.08
C TYR A 34 29.98 -53.03 44.52
N VAL A 35 30.82 -52.00 44.47
CA VAL A 35 32.22 -52.07 44.93
C VAL A 35 32.30 -52.42 46.42
N ASN A 36 31.43 -51.83 47.25
CA ASN A 36 31.39 -52.14 48.67
C ASN A 36 30.90 -53.57 48.94
N ALA A 37 29.87 -54.02 48.21
CA ALA A 37 29.37 -55.40 48.32
C ALA A 37 30.44 -56.43 47.92
N LEU A 38 31.25 -56.15 46.89
CA LEU A 38 32.40 -56.99 46.53
C LEU A 38 33.45 -57.05 47.65
N ALA A 39 33.76 -55.92 48.28
CA ALA A 39 34.76 -55.85 49.34
C ALA A 39 34.31 -56.58 50.63
N GLU A 40 33.00 -56.62 50.91
CA GLU A 40 32.42 -57.35 52.04
C GLU A 40 32.24 -58.86 51.75
N ASP A 41 32.01 -59.24 50.50
CA ASP A 41 31.86 -60.63 50.06
C ASP A 41 33.17 -61.43 50.19
N ASP A 42 34.31 -60.80 49.88
CA ASP A 42 35.67 -61.34 50.09
C ASP A 42 35.98 -61.67 51.57
N ALA A 43 35.20 -61.12 52.51
CA ALA A 43 35.44 -61.28 53.95
C ALA A 43 34.55 -62.33 54.62
N ASN A 44 33.34 -62.64 54.13
CA ASN A 44 32.39 -63.50 54.87
C ASN A 44 31.13 -64.03 54.08
N GLY A 45 31.04 -63.97 52.75
CA GLY A 45 29.76 -64.13 52.00
C GLY A 45 29.62 -65.34 51.04
N ASP A 46 28.37 -65.64 50.62
CA ASP A 46 28.03 -66.66 49.60
C ASP A 46 28.01 -66.13 48.15
N GLY A 47 28.36 -64.85 47.92
CA GLY A 47 28.31 -64.19 46.61
C GLY A 47 26.99 -63.52 46.24
N ALA A 48 25.87 -63.83 46.92
CA ALA A 48 24.54 -63.40 46.47
C ALA A 48 24.30 -61.88 46.57
N ASP A 49 24.89 -61.19 47.55
CA ASP A 49 24.70 -59.75 47.72
C ASP A 49 25.55 -58.94 46.73
N ALA A 50 26.78 -59.38 46.45
CA ALA A 50 27.62 -58.82 45.38
C ALA A 50 26.96 -58.99 44.01
N GLU A 51 26.36 -60.15 43.72
CA GLU A 51 25.67 -60.40 42.46
C GLU A 51 24.38 -59.59 42.30
N ARG A 52 23.59 -59.45 43.37
CA ARG A 52 22.41 -58.55 43.39
C ARG A 52 22.81 -57.09 43.16
N ALA A 53 23.91 -56.64 43.77
CA ALA A 53 24.43 -55.29 43.56
C ALA A 53 24.96 -55.09 42.13
N ARG A 54 25.61 -56.12 41.55
CA ARG A 54 26.06 -56.12 40.14
C ARG A 54 24.89 -55.97 39.18
N GLU A 55 23.84 -56.78 39.34
CA GLU A 55 22.65 -56.67 38.51
C GLU A 55 21.98 -55.30 38.63
N ALA A 56 21.88 -54.74 39.84
CA ALA A 56 21.30 -53.43 40.06
C ALA A 56 22.10 -52.32 39.38
N TRP A 57 23.43 -52.42 39.38
CA TRP A 57 24.30 -51.48 38.66
C TRP A 57 24.18 -51.61 37.14
N LEU A 58 24.20 -52.84 36.60
CA LEU A 58 24.03 -53.09 35.16
C LEU A 58 22.67 -52.59 34.65
N LYS A 59 21.59 -52.80 35.42
CA LYS A 59 20.25 -52.25 35.12
C LYS A 59 20.28 -50.72 35.06
N GLU A 60 21.01 -50.06 35.96
CA GLU A 60 21.12 -48.60 35.96
C GLU A 60 22.00 -48.08 34.81
N ILE A 61 23.06 -48.80 34.40
CA ILE A 61 23.85 -48.48 33.20
C ILE A 61 22.95 -48.52 31.96
N ALA A 62 22.23 -49.62 31.74
CA ALA A 62 21.36 -49.79 30.58
C ALA A 62 20.29 -48.67 30.51
N LEU A 63 19.72 -48.30 31.66
CA LEU A 63 18.77 -47.19 31.75
C LEU A 63 19.43 -45.84 31.43
N TYR A 64 20.66 -45.60 31.88
CA TYR A 64 21.40 -44.38 31.58
C TYR A 64 21.73 -44.26 30.09
N GLU A 65 22.20 -45.34 29.48
CA GLU A 65 22.49 -45.41 28.03
C GLU A 65 21.23 -45.16 27.19
N PHE A 66 20.12 -45.81 27.52
CA PHE A 66 18.84 -45.58 26.85
C PHE A 66 18.41 -44.11 26.93
N ASN A 67 18.50 -43.50 28.12
CA ASN A 67 18.17 -42.10 28.31
C ASN A 67 19.09 -41.18 27.48
N MET A 68 20.39 -41.49 27.40
CA MET A 68 21.33 -40.72 26.59
C MET A 68 21.00 -40.77 25.10
N GLY A 69 20.59 -41.94 24.59
CA GLY A 69 20.08 -42.09 23.22
C GLY A 69 18.85 -41.22 22.97
N ARG A 70 17.89 -41.25 23.89
CA ARG A 70 16.69 -40.40 23.84
C ARG A 70 17.04 -38.91 23.82
N TYR A 71 17.98 -38.46 24.66
CA TYR A 71 18.39 -37.05 24.69
C TYR A 71 19.05 -36.60 23.39
N ARG A 72 19.90 -37.44 22.81
CA ARG A 72 20.51 -37.16 21.49
C ARG A 72 19.44 -37.01 20.41
N ALA A 73 18.44 -37.89 20.40
CA ALA A 73 17.33 -37.82 19.44
C ALA A 73 16.52 -36.51 19.60
N VAL A 74 16.20 -36.13 20.85
CA VAL A 74 15.49 -34.87 21.14
C VAL A 74 16.34 -33.65 20.74
N ALA A 75 17.62 -33.63 21.09
CA ALA A 75 18.50 -32.52 20.73
C ALA A 75 18.61 -32.34 19.20
N SER A 76 18.71 -33.45 18.46
CA SER A 76 18.71 -33.45 16.99
C SER A 76 17.37 -32.99 16.41
N ALA A 77 16.24 -33.43 16.98
CA ALA A 77 14.92 -32.96 16.57
C ALA A 77 14.76 -31.46 16.78
N ASN A 78 15.10 -30.96 17.97
CA ASN A 78 15.02 -29.54 18.31
C ASN A 78 15.90 -28.68 17.39
N ALA A 79 17.10 -29.14 17.03
CA ALA A 79 17.98 -28.42 16.10
C ALA A 79 17.32 -28.26 14.71
N ARG A 80 16.70 -29.33 14.19
CA ARG A 80 15.95 -29.28 12.92
C ARG A 80 14.73 -28.37 13.01
N GLU A 81 13.98 -28.44 14.11
CA GLU A 81 12.83 -27.56 14.33
C GLU A 81 13.24 -26.09 14.39
N MET A 82 14.35 -25.76 15.08
CA MET A 82 14.87 -24.40 15.13
C MET A 82 15.23 -23.85 13.74
N GLU A 83 15.84 -24.68 12.88
CA GLU A 83 16.15 -24.31 11.50
C GLU A 83 14.87 -24.08 10.67
N GLN A 84 13.88 -24.96 10.83
CA GLN A 84 12.57 -24.80 10.17
C GLN A 84 11.86 -23.52 10.61
N TYR A 85 11.85 -23.21 11.92
CA TYR A 85 11.27 -21.96 12.42
C TYR A 85 12.02 -20.73 11.91
N ALA A 86 13.34 -20.78 11.82
CA ALA A 86 14.13 -19.69 11.25
C ALA A 86 13.77 -19.45 9.78
N SER A 87 13.66 -20.52 8.98
CA SER A 87 13.25 -20.42 7.57
C SER A 87 11.82 -19.89 7.42
N ALA A 88 10.89 -20.37 8.25
CA ALA A 88 9.49 -19.92 8.22
C ALA A 88 9.38 -18.44 8.61
N SER A 89 10.12 -18.00 9.64
CA SER A 89 10.17 -16.59 10.03
C SER A 89 10.69 -15.71 8.90
N ALA A 90 11.78 -16.13 8.24
CA ALA A 90 12.34 -15.38 7.12
C ALA A 90 11.38 -15.29 5.92
N ALA A 91 10.60 -16.34 5.65
CA ALA A 91 9.57 -16.34 4.62
C ALA A 91 8.45 -15.32 4.94
N VAL A 92 7.93 -15.35 6.16
CA VAL A 92 6.91 -14.40 6.64
C VAL A 92 7.44 -12.95 6.58
N ASP A 93 8.67 -12.71 7.01
CA ASP A 93 9.29 -11.38 6.92
C ASP A 93 9.46 -10.90 5.47
N GLY A 94 9.66 -11.83 4.53
CA GLY A 94 9.66 -11.56 3.10
C GLY A 94 8.28 -11.13 2.59
N GLU A 95 7.24 -11.89 2.91
CA GLU A 95 5.84 -11.58 2.55
C GLU A 95 5.38 -10.24 3.15
N VAL A 96 5.72 -9.96 4.41
CA VAL A 96 5.41 -8.69 5.07
C VAL A 96 6.09 -7.51 4.36
N ARG A 97 7.30 -7.71 3.82
CA ARG A 97 7.98 -6.67 3.06
C ARG A 97 7.31 -6.45 1.69
N GLY A 98 7.05 -7.53 0.97
CA GLY A 98 6.36 -7.46 -0.32
C GLY A 98 5.00 -6.77 -0.22
N THR A 99 4.19 -7.14 0.77
CA THR A 99 2.88 -6.48 1.00
C THR A 99 3.02 -5.01 1.38
N LYS A 100 4.07 -4.59 2.08
CA LYS A 100 4.34 -3.17 2.37
C LYS A 100 4.71 -2.39 1.12
N ASP A 101 5.51 -2.99 0.25
CA ASP A 101 5.91 -2.38 -1.02
C ASP A 101 4.69 -2.23 -1.95
N GLU A 102 3.85 -3.27 -2.06
CA GLU A 102 2.57 -3.21 -2.79
C GLU A 102 1.64 -2.12 -2.25
N ILE A 103 1.53 -1.97 -0.93
CA ILE A 103 0.73 -0.89 -0.32
C ILE A 103 1.30 0.48 -0.69
N ALA A 104 2.63 0.63 -0.79
CA ALA A 104 3.24 1.89 -1.17
C ALA A 104 2.93 2.24 -2.64
N GLU A 105 3.05 1.26 -3.54
CA GLU A 105 2.69 1.43 -4.96
C GLU A 105 1.21 1.80 -5.12
N LEU A 106 0.31 1.06 -4.46
CA LEU A 106 -1.14 1.33 -4.53
C LEU A 106 -1.51 2.73 -3.99
N LYS A 107 -0.76 3.27 -3.03
CA LYS A 107 -0.96 4.65 -2.56
C LYS A 107 -0.59 5.66 -3.63
N THR A 108 0.54 5.45 -4.32
CA THR A 108 0.96 6.31 -5.43
C THR A 108 -0.06 6.28 -6.57
N ASP A 109 -0.55 5.09 -6.93
CA ASP A 109 -1.58 4.94 -7.95
C ASP A 109 -2.90 5.63 -7.55
N LEU A 110 -3.29 5.52 -6.27
CA LEU A 110 -4.47 6.18 -5.74
C LEU A 110 -4.36 7.71 -5.82
N ASP A 111 -3.20 8.27 -5.49
CA ASP A 111 -2.97 9.71 -5.56
C ASP A 111 -2.99 10.20 -7.02
N GLY A 112 -2.42 9.43 -7.96
CA GLY A 112 -2.54 9.69 -9.39
C GLY A 112 -3.99 9.68 -9.88
N ALA A 113 -4.77 8.66 -9.50
CA ALA A 113 -6.18 8.56 -9.87
C ALA A 113 -7.03 9.69 -9.27
N ARG A 114 -6.70 10.17 -8.07
CA ARG A 114 -7.34 11.34 -7.45
C ARG A 114 -7.09 12.61 -8.24
N LEU A 115 -5.85 12.82 -8.69
CA LEU A 115 -5.48 13.97 -9.51
C LEU A 115 -6.23 13.95 -10.85
N ASP A 116 -6.28 12.80 -11.52
CA ASP A 116 -7.02 12.64 -12.77
C ASP A 116 -8.52 12.91 -12.60
N ARG A 117 -9.09 12.47 -11.47
CA ARG A 117 -10.49 12.77 -11.14
C ARG A 117 -10.70 14.27 -10.96
N GLN A 118 -9.82 14.94 -10.22
CA GLN A 118 -9.89 16.39 -10.02
C GLN A 118 -9.84 17.14 -11.36
N HIS A 119 -8.89 16.80 -12.22
CA HIS A 119 -8.80 17.40 -13.56
C HIS A 119 -10.09 17.18 -14.36
N LYS A 120 -10.67 15.97 -14.33
CA LYS A 120 -11.94 15.68 -15.02
C LYS A 120 -13.11 16.51 -14.47
N GLU A 121 -13.20 16.66 -13.15
CA GLU A 121 -14.21 17.49 -12.50
C GLU A 121 -14.07 18.96 -12.91
N GLU A 122 -12.85 19.50 -12.96
CA GLU A 122 -12.54 20.86 -13.42
C GLU A 122 -12.88 21.06 -14.92
N TYR A 123 -12.49 20.12 -15.78
CA TYR A 123 -12.81 20.16 -17.20
C TYR A 123 -14.31 20.07 -17.46
N GLU A 124 -15.04 19.24 -16.71
CA GLU A 124 -16.50 19.12 -16.84
C GLU A 124 -17.21 20.41 -16.38
N ALA A 125 -16.71 21.08 -15.34
CA ALA A 125 -17.21 22.38 -14.91
C ALA A 125 -17.03 23.45 -16.00
N LEU A 126 -15.84 23.51 -16.62
CA LEU A 126 -15.56 24.40 -17.76
C LEU A 126 -16.43 24.05 -18.96
N ARG A 127 -16.57 22.76 -19.29
CA ARG A 127 -17.41 22.29 -20.39
C ARG A 127 -18.86 22.76 -20.20
N ARG A 128 -19.43 22.60 -19.00
CA ARG A 128 -20.79 23.06 -18.68
C ARG A 128 -20.95 24.57 -18.88
N LEU A 129 -19.94 25.37 -18.51
CA LEU A 129 -19.95 26.80 -18.76
C LEU A 129 -19.91 27.10 -20.27
N CYS A 130 -19.00 26.47 -21.02
CA CYS A 130 -18.89 26.66 -22.46
C CYS A 130 -20.17 26.28 -23.22
N THR A 131 -20.86 25.21 -22.80
CA THR A 131 -22.11 24.76 -23.44
C THR A 131 -23.29 25.71 -23.24
N GLN A 132 -23.21 26.68 -22.31
CA GLN A 132 -24.24 27.71 -22.16
C GLN A 132 -24.20 28.75 -23.28
N PHE A 133 -23.08 28.84 -24.00
CA PHE A 133 -22.90 29.78 -25.09
C PHE A 133 -23.12 29.08 -26.44
N PRO A 134 -23.66 29.80 -27.45
CA PRO A 134 -23.81 29.27 -28.81
C PRO A 134 -22.46 28.91 -29.41
N SER A 135 -22.47 28.03 -30.40
CA SER A 135 -21.24 27.59 -31.05
C SER A 135 -20.53 28.77 -31.73
N ARG A 136 -19.21 28.68 -31.83
CA ARG A 136 -18.40 29.70 -32.51
C ARG A 136 -18.76 29.84 -33.99
N SER A 137 -19.17 28.74 -34.65
CA SER A 137 -19.65 28.78 -36.03
C SER A 137 -20.95 29.58 -36.14
N ASP A 138 -21.88 29.40 -35.19
CA ASP A 138 -23.16 30.12 -35.23
C ASP A 138 -22.96 31.62 -34.98
N THR A 139 -22.11 31.99 -34.01
CA THR A 139 -21.84 33.39 -33.72
C THR A 139 -21.09 34.09 -34.86
N THR A 140 -20.13 33.40 -35.50
CA THR A 140 -19.41 33.95 -36.66
C THR A 140 -20.31 34.08 -37.89
N ALA A 141 -21.19 33.13 -38.16
CA ALA A 141 -22.17 33.25 -39.23
C ALA A 141 -23.14 34.42 -38.99
N ARG A 142 -23.60 34.59 -37.74
CA ARG A 142 -24.49 35.69 -37.38
C ARG A 142 -23.81 37.05 -37.45
N LEU A 143 -22.53 37.15 -37.06
CA LEU A 143 -21.72 38.35 -37.26
C LEU A 143 -21.59 38.71 -38.73
N ALA A 144 -21.23 37.74 -39.58
CA ALA A 144 -21.10 37.97 -41.02
C ALA A 144 -22.43 38.44 -41.66
N SER A 145 -23.56 37.89 -41.23
CA SER A 145 -24.89 38.34 -41.68
C SER A 145 -25.19 39.77 -41.26
N LEU A 146 -24.90 40.13 -40.01
CA LEU A 146 -25.13 41.49 -39.50
C LEU A 146 -24.20 42.50 -40.19
N GLU A 147 -22.94 42.14 -40.44
CA GLU A 147 -21.99 42.98 -41.19
C GLU A 147 -22.49 43.26 -42.61
N ALA A 148 -23.06 42.25 -43.29
CA ALA A 148 -23.66 42.43 -44.61
C ALA A 148 -24.89 43.35 -44.58
N GLU A 149 -25.76 43.18 -43.58
CA GLU A 149 -26.96 44.03 -43.40
C GLU A 149 -26.60 45.48 -43.08
N ILE A 150 -25.58 45.70 -42.24
CA ILE A 150 -25.06 47.05 -41.96
C ILE A 150 -24.55 47.71 -43.25
N ALA A 151 -23.75 46.99 -44.05
CA ALA A 151 -23.24 47.51 -45.31
C ALA A 151 -24.36 47.87 -46.29
N GLU A 152 -25.42 47.05 -46.37
CA GLU A 152 -26.60 47.34 -47.21
C GLU A 152 -27.32 48.61 -46.73
N LEU A 153 -27.61 48.72 -45.42
CA LEU A 153 -28.28 49.89 -44.84
C LEU A 153 -27.47 51.18 -44.99
N GLU A 154 -26.13 51.11 -44.89
CA GLU A 154 -25.26 52.25 -45.15
C GLU A 154 -25.39 52.72 -46.60
N THR A 155 -25.37 51.81 -47.58
CA THR A 155 -25.53 52.17 -48.99
C THR A 155 -26.92 52.73 -49.29
N GLU A 156 -27.97 52.19 -48.68
CA GLU A 156 -29.34 52.72 -48.83
C GLU A 156 -29.48 54.11 -48.21
N SER A 157 -28.90 54.31 -47.02
CA SER A 157 -28.84 55.61 -46.35
C SER A 157 -28.13 56.66 -47.21
N GLU A 158 -26.97 56.33 -47.78
CA GLU A 158 -26.25 57.22 -48.69
C GLU A 158 -27.04 57.53 -49.96
N ALA A 159 -27.71 56.52 -50.54
CA ALA A 159 -28.55 56.69 -51.73
C ALA A 159 -29.77 57.58 -51.45
N THR A 160 -30.44 57.39 -50.31
CA THR A 160 -31.60 58.20 -49.90
C THR A 160 -31.18 59.63 -49.54
N ALA A 161 -30.05 59.81 -48.85
CA ALA A 161 -29.47 61.13 -48.58
C ALA A 161 -29.16 61.88 -49.89
N SER A 162 -28.58 61.18 -50.88
CA SER A 162 -28.30 61.74 -52.21
C SER A 162 -29.58 62.13 -52.96
N LYS A 163 -30.63 61.30 -52.90
CA LYS A 163 -31.94 61.62 -53.48
C LYS A 163 -32.58 62.82 -52.80
N LEU A 164 -32.51 62.91 -51.47
CA LEU A 164 -33.02 64.04 -50.69
C LEU A 164 -32.31 65.34 -51.08
N ASP A 165 -30.99 65.31 -51.19
CA ASP A 165 -30.19 66.47 -51.61
C ASP A 165 -30.56 66.95 -53.02
N LEU A 166 -30.74 66.02 -53.97
CA LEU A 166 -31.23 66.34 -55.30
C LEU A 166 -32.62 67.00 -55.26
N ARG A 167 -33.55 66.49 -54.44
CA ARG A 167 -34.88 67.08 -54.28
C ARG A 167 -34.82 68.47 -53.64
N LYS A 168 -33.96 68.69 -52.64
CA LYS A 168 -33.73 70.02 -52.06
C LYS A 168 -33.26 71.02 -53.12
N LYS A 169 -32.31 70.61 -53.98
CA LYS A 169 -31.82 71.42 -55.10
C LYS A 169 -32.91 71.73 -56.12
N GLN A 170 -33.70 70.72 -56.52
CA GLN A 170 -34.84 70.91 -57.44
C GLN A 170 -35.91 71.83 -56.86
N PHE A 171 -36.22 71.72 -55.57
CA PHE A 171 -37.22 72.56 -54.91
C PHE A 171 -36.74 74.01 -54.78
N ALA A 172 -35.45 74.22 -54.46
CA ALA A 172 -34.84 75.55 -54.44
C ALA A 172 -34.92 76.24 -55.81
N LEU A 173 -34.67 75.49 -56.90
CA LEU A 173 -34.83 76.00 -58.26
C LEU A 173 -36.28 76.41 -58.57
N LEU A 174 -37.25 75.57 -58.17
CA LEU A 174 -38.66 75.86 -58.40
C LEU A 174 -39.12 77.10 -57.61
N LEU A 175 -38.69 77.24 -56.36
CA LEU A 175 -38.94 78.45 -55.56
C LEU A 175 -38.33 79.70 -56.19
N HIS A 176 -37.12 79.60 -56.76
CA HIS A 176 -36.49 80.70 -57.49
C HIS A 176 -37.34 81.14 -58.68
N LEU A 177 -37.77 80.18 -59.53
CA LEU A 177 -38.62 80.45 -60.69
C LEU A 177 -39.98 81.05 -60.30
N VAL A 178 -40.59 80.57 -59.20
CA VAL A 178 -41.83 81.15 -58.68
C VAL A 178 -41.62 82.60 -58.24
N ASN A 179 -40.51 82.89 -57.54
CA ASN A 179 -40.17 84.26 -57.16
C ASN A 179 -39.92 85.16 -58.37
N GLU A 180 -39.24 84.65 -59.41
CA GLU A 180 -39.03 85.40 -60.66
C GLU A 180 -40.36 85.71 -61.36
N LEU A 181 -41.23 84.71 -61.52
CA LEU A 181 -42.56 84.91 -62.13
C LEU A 181 -43.44 85.87 -61.30
N GLN A 182 -43.37 85.80 -59.97
CA GLN A 182 -44.07 86.76 -59.11
C GLN A 182 -43.49 88.17 -59.22
N GLY A 183 -42.18 88.31 -59.43
CA GLY A 183 -41.52 89.57 -59.72
C GLY A 183 -41.97 90.15 -61.06
N GLU A 184 -41.98 89.34 -62.12
CA GLU A 184 -42.45 89.74 -63.45
C GLU A 184 -43.92 90.17 -63.43
N LEU A 185 -44.78 89.44 -62.72
CA LEU A 185 -46.20 89.79 -62.57
C LEU A 185 -46.43 91.06 -61.73
N ALA A 186 -45.47 91.46 -60.90
CA ALA A 186 -45.54 92.68 -60.10
C ALA A 186 -44.96 93.91 -60.83
N GLU A 187 -44.26 93.72 -61.95
CA GLU A 187 -43.74 94.79 -62.81
C GLU A 187 -44.66 95.12 -64.01
N GLU A 188 -45.73 94.36 -64.25
CA GLU A 188 -46.91 94.73 -65.07
C GLU A 188 -47.99 95.47 -64.26
#